data_AF-A0A7H4MAE5-F1
#
_entry.id   AF-A0A7H4MAE5-F1
#
_cell.length_a   1.000
_cell.length_b   1.000
_cell.length_c   1.000
_cell.angle_alpha   90.00
_cell.angle_beta   90.00
_cell.angle_gamma   90.00
#
_symmetry.space_group_name_H-M   'P 1'
#
loop_
_entity.id
_entity.type
_entity.pdbx_description
1 polymer ?
#
loop_
_entity_poly.entity_id
_entity_poly.type
_entity_poly.pdbx_seq_one_letter_code
_entity_poly.pdbx_strand_id
1 'polypeptide(L)' 'MIGTLAREAERAGRPVLISTGDKDMAQLVTPGITLINTMTNTILGPDEVVSKYGVPPELIIDFPGTDGRLFG' A
#
# COMPACT_ATOMS: atom_id res chain seq x y z
N MET A 1 -2.74 12.24 -8.51
CA MET A 1 -1.95 12.03 -9.75
C MET A 1 -1.12 10.75 -9.70
N ILE A 2 -0.38 10.46 -8.62
CA ILE A 2 0.47 9.24 -8.54
C ILE A 2 -0.32 7.93 -8.73
N GLY A 3 -1.52 7.82 -8.15
CA GLY A 3 -2.37 6.63 -8.30
C GLY A 3 -2.75 6.33 -9.75
N THR A 4 -3.15 7.35 -10.52
CA THR A 4 -3.50 7.18 -11.94
C THR A 4 -2.33 6.64 -12.76
N LEU A 5 -1.15 7.22 -12.59
CA LEU A 5 0.07 6.80 -13.31
C LEU A 5 0.52 5.39 -12.92
N ALA A 6 0.42 5.05 -11.63
CA ALA A 6 0.76 3.72 -11.14
C ALA A 6 -0.16 2.65 -11.77
N ARG A 7 -1.48 2.92 -11.80
CA ARG A 7 -2.46 2.02 -12.43
C ARG A 7 -2.29 1.92 -13.95
N GLU A 8 -1.88 2.99 -14.62
CA GLU A 8 -1.56 2.95 -16.05
C GLU A 8 -0.32 2.11 -16.34
N ALA A 9 0.76 2.29 -15.57
CA ALA A 9 1.98 1.52 -15.72
C ALA A 9 1.74 0.02 -15.42
N GLU A 10 1.01 -0.29 -14.35
CA GLU A 10 0.61 -1.66 -14.02
C GLU A 10 -0.19 -2.31 -15.15
N ARG A 11 -1.20 -1.61 -15.70
CA ARG A 11 -2.00 -2.09 -16.85
C ARG A 11 -1.17 -2.32 -18.10
N ALA A 12 -0.07 -1.59 -18.26
CA ALA A 12 0.91 -1.80 -19.33
C ALA A 12 1.90 -2.95 -19.03
N GLY A 13 1.68 -3.73 -17.96
CA GLY A 13 2.55 -4.84 -17.54
C GLY A 13 3.88 -4.38 -16.93
N ARG A 14 3.99 -3.11 -16.52
CA ARG A 14 5.21 -2.54 -15.95
C ARG A 14 5.10 -2.55 -14.42
N PRO A 15 6.02 -3.20 -13.70
CA PRO A 15 6.02 -3.14 -12.24
C PRO A 15 6.28 -1.72 -11.77
N VAL A 16 5.60 -1.32 -10.69
CA VAL A 16 5.68 0.03 -10.11
C VAL A 16 6.18 -0.06 -8.69
N LEU A 17 7.16 0.79 -8.36
CA LEU A 17 7.64 1.02 -7.00
C LEU A 17 7.38 2.48 -6.63
N ILE A 18 6.66 2.72 -5.52
CA ILE A 18 6.38 4.06 -5.02
C ILE A 18 7.07 4.24 -3.67
N SER A 19 7.94 5.25 -3.57
CA SER A 19 8.52 5.63 -2.28
C SER A 19 7.59 6.58 -1.53
N THR A 20 7.04 6.13 -0.40
CA THR A 20 6.12 6.92 0.42
C THR A 20 6.05 6.41 1.87
N GLY A 21 5.83 7.33 2.81
CA GLY A 21 5.48 7.01 4.20
C GLY A 21 3.98 7.14 4.50
N ASP A 22 3.18 7.58 3.53
CA ASP A 22 1.73 7.76 3.69
C ASP A 22 1.02 6.40 3.69
N LYS A 23 0.34 6.09 4.80
CA LYS A 23 -0.38 4.83 4.98
C LYS A 23 -1.52 4.68 3.97
N ASP A 24 -2.16 5.78 3.58
CA ASP A 24 -3.36 5.72 2.74
C ASP A 24 -2.96 5.31 1.31
N MET A 25 -1.69 5.47 0.92
CA MET A 25 -1.17 4.94 -0.34
C MET A 25 -1.18 3.42 -0.40
N ALA A 26 -1.27 2.70 0.73
CA ALA A 26 -1.39 1.24 0.74
C ALA A 26 -2.62 0.74 -0.02
N GLN A 27 -3.63 1.59 -0.24
CA GLN A 27 -4.77 1.28 -1.11
C GLN A 27 -4.40 1.03 -2.58
N LEU A 28 -3.22 1.49 -3.02
CA LEU A 28 -2.73 1.31 -4.38
C LEU A 28 -1.99 -0.01 -4.58
N VAL A 29 -1.66 -0.73 -3.48
CA VAL A 29 -0.88 -1.96 -3.53
C VAL A 29 -1.63 -3.06 -4.26
N THR A 30 -0.89 -3.77 -5.10
CA THR A 30 -1.32 -4.95 -5.87
C THR A 30 -0.11 -5.84 -6.11
N PRO A 31 -0.26 -7.01 -6.77
CA PRO A 31 0.91 -7.77 -7.23
C PRO A 31 1.84 -6.98 -8.18
N GLY A 32 1.34 -5.93 -8.86
CA GLY A 32 2.12 -5.11 -9.79
C GLY A 32 2.62 -3.77 -9.22
N ILE A 33 2.14 -3.36 -8.04
CA ILE A 33 2.47 -2.08 -7.40
C ILE A 33 2.93 -2.34 -5.97
N THR A 34 4.19 -1.99 -5.69
CA THR A 34 4.83 -2.12 -4.39
C THR A 34 5.10 -0.74 -3.79
N LEU A 35 4.94 -0.61 -2.47
CA LEU A 35 5.39 0.59 -1.75
C LEU A 35 6.69 0.33 -1.00
N ILE A 36 7.53 1.36 -0.92
CA ILE A 36 8.70 1.39 -0.05
C ILE A 36 8.68 2.64 0.82
N ASN A 37 8.94 2.49 2.11
CA ASN A 37 9.24 3.60 3.00
C ASN A 37 10.73 3.52 3.37
N THR A 38 11.55 4.36 2.74
CA THR A 38 13.01 4.36 2.97
C THR A 38 13.42 4.96 4.31
N MET A 39 12.50 5.63 5.03
CA MET A 39 12.77 6.11 6.39
C MET A 39 12.71 4.98 7.41
N THR A 40 11.89 3.94 7.15
CA THR A 40 11.69 2.79 8.04
C THR A 40 12.16 1.46 7.43
N ASN A 41 12.74 1.49 6.23
CA ASN A 41 13.08 0.31 5.42
C ASN A 41 11.92 -0.69 5.28
N THR A 42 10.68 -0.18 5.21
CA THR A 42 9.49 -1.03 5.07
C THR A 42 9.13 -1.19 3.60
N ILE A 43 8.83 -2.42 3.19
CA ILE A 43 8.32 -2.75 1.85
C ILE A 43 6.91 -3.30 2.04
N LEU A 44 5.95 -2.85 1.22
CA LEU A 44 4.56 -3.30 1.27
C LEU A 44 4.12 -3.83 -0.09
N GLY A 45 3.91 -5.14 -0.16
CA GLY A 45 3.05 -5.82 -1.13
C GLY A 45 1.73 -6.22 -0.48
N PRO A 46 0.85 -6.95 -1.20
CA PRO A 46 -0.50 -7.26 -0.71
C PRO A 46 -0.51 -7.97 0.64
N ASP A 47 0.34 -8.98 0.82
CA ASP A 47 0.41 -9.75 2.05
C ASP A 47 0.98 -8.93 3.22
N GLU A 48 1.97 -8.08 2.95
CA GLU A 48 2.54 -7.19 3.95
C GLU A 48 1.54 -6.11 4.39
N VAL A 49 0.65 -5.64 3.50
CA VAL A 49 -0.44 -4.74 3.85
C VAL A 49 -1.39 -5.42 4.83
N VAL A 50 -1.82 -6.65 4.54
CA VAL A 50 -2.68 -7.42 5.46
C VAL A 50 -1.97 -7.67 6.79
N SER A 51 -0.70 -8.09 6.76
CA SER A 51 0.06 -8.35 7.98
C SER A 51 0.25 -7.10 8.84
N LYS A 52 0.40 -5.92 8.22
CA LYS A 52 0.68 -4.66 8.93
C LYS A 52 -0.59 -3.97 9.42
N TYR A 53 -1.66 -3.98 8.62
CA TYR A 53 -2.88 -3.22 8.89
C TYR A 53 -4.08 -4.07 9.27
N GLY A 54 -3.99 -5.40 9.14
CA GLY A 54 -5.08 -6.33 9.44
C GLY A 54 -6.18 -6.38 8.37
N VAL A 55 -6.06 -5.59 7.30
CA VAL A 55 -7.01 -5.49 6.20
C VAL A 55 -6.29 -5.49 4.85
N PRO A 56 -6.92 -5.97 3.77
CA PRO A 56 -6.34 -5.93 2.43
C PRO A 56 -6.30 -4.50 1.86
N PRO A 57 -5.46 -4.24 0.83
CA PRO A 57 -5.31 -2.92 0.21
C PRO A 57 -6.62 -2.20 -0.11
N GLU A 58 -7.62 -2.90 -0.66
CA GLU A 58 -8.91 -2.34 -1.05
C GLU A 58 -9.75 -1.80 0.12
N LEU A 59 -9.45 -2.19 1.37
CA LEU A 59 -10.15 -1.73 2.58
C LEU A 59 -9.35 -0.67 3.35
N ILE A 60 -8.16 -0.28 2.88
CA ILE A 60 -7.32 0.72 3.57
C ILE A 60 -8.01 2.08 3.69
N ILE A 61 -8.81 2.48 2.70
CA ILE A 61 -9.49 3.78 2.71
C ILE A 61 -10.51 3.89 3.85
N ASP A 62 -11.13 2.77 4.21
CA ASP A 62 -12.11 2.66 5.28
C ASP A 62 -11.47 2.32 6.63
N PHE A 63 -10.14 2.25 6.70
CA PHE A 63 -9.38 1.96 7.92
C PHE A 63 -8.98 3.27 8.64
N PRO A 64 -9.78 3.77 9.60
CA PRO A 64 -9.48 5.01 10.30
C PRO A 64 -8.15 4.85 11.06
N GLY A 65 -7.23 5.76 10.77
CA GLY A 65 -5.88 5.76 11.31
C GLY A 65 -5.87 5.96 12.82
N THR A 66 -5.85 4.86 13.55
CA THR A 66 -5.25 4.80 14.88
C THR A 66 -4.40 3.54 14.92
N ASP A 67 -3.14 3.72 15.29
CA ASP A 67 -2.15 2.66 15.48
C ASP A 67 -2.78 1.44 16.20
N GLY A 68 -2.56 0.26 15.63
CA GLY A 68 -3.44 -0.89 15.77
C GLY A 68 -3.58 -1.42 17.20
N ARG A 69 -4.71 -1.10 17.85
CA ARG A 69 -5.06 -1.62 19.18
C ARG A 69 -6.51 -2.07 19.35
N LEU A 70 -7.24 -2.42 18.30
CA LEU A 70 -8.67 -2.80 18.43
C LEU A 70 -9.05 -4.17 17.86
N PHE A 71 -8.11 -5.11 17.78
CA PHE A 71 -8.44 -6.53 17.67
C PHE A 71 -7.60 -7.33 18.68
N GLY A 72 -8.05 -7.28 19.94
CA GLY A 72 -7.64 -8.16 21.03
C GLY A 72 -8.89 -8.77 21.66
#